data_AF-A0A7Y4YFJ0-F1
#
_entry.id   AF-A0A7Y4YFJ0-F1
#
_cell.length_a   1.000
_cell.length_b   1.000
_cell.length_c   1.000
_cell.angle_alpha   90.00
_cell.angle_beta   90.00
_cell.angle_gamma   90.00
#
_symmetry.space_group_name_H-M   'P 1'
#
loop_
_entity.id
_entity.type
_entity.pdbx_description
1 polymer ?
#
loop_
_entity_poly.entity_id
_entity_poly.type
_entity_poly.pdbx_seq_one_letter_code
_entity_poly.pdbx_strand_id
1 'polypeptide(L)'
;MKQNIYKISVIAVLAMLFVSACKKTDKITSITDEGKTIIKMISGGPADHTAGQTLTGIDFVNRPQTINLADVRRDPNSNSALNTALKVSLQLDTVLLKRFNDTLIRHGSNPLLKMPASWYTLSTGGVLGNTITLDFAPGEISKTVSVTIPNAELFDPSSTYAFPFRIISVSNAENKISINNALIAKVGAKNEYDGVYELTFSNYHPTSNPGYTGDKVTVHLITTALNKVKIYWPDAGEFANPALLSGSLSYFGGQEPEYTITSSSNAVTVQNAYSGATTFYTMNPGFNSYYDPAARKIYAKWGYSYVNGTFASGVSREWTQEFKYTGSR
;
A
#
# COMPACT_ATOMS: atom_id res chain seq x y z
N MET A 1 -70.28 -22.75 56.33
CA MET A 1 -68.99 -22.85 55.58
C MET A 1 -68.66 -21.44 55.10
N LYS A 2 -67.80 -20.62 55.70
CA LYS A 2 -66.35 -20.73 56.02
C LYS A 2 -65.50 -21.26 54.85
N GLN A 3 -64.45 -20.48 54.53
CA GLN A 3 -63.37 -20.61 53.53
C GLN A 3 -63.66 -19.86 52.21
N ASN A 4 -62.82 -18.97 51.67
CA ASN A 4 -61.53 -18.42 52.06
C ASN A 4 -61.36 -17.03 51.40
N ILE A 5 -61.11 -16.02 52.22
CA ILE A 5 -60.42 -14.77 51.85
C ILE A 5 -58.93 -15.12 51.64
N TYR A 6 -58.22 -14.27 50.89
CA TYR A 6 -56.77 -14.19 50.68
C TYR A 6 -56.21 -14.77 49.38
N LYS A 7 -55.54 -13.87 48.63
CA LYS A 7 -54.78 -14.05 47.37
C LYS A 7 -55.71 -14.09 46.15
N ILE A 8 -55.96 -12.97 45.47
CA ILE A 8 -55.03 -12.29 44.57
C ILE A 8 -55.37 -10.78 44.59
N SER A 9 -54.82 -10.05 45.57
CA SER A 9 -54.91 -8.59 45.68
C SER A 9 -53.61 -7.89 45.26
N VAL A 10 -52.80 -8.50 44.38
CA VAL A 10 -51.46 -7.97 44.01
C VAL A 10 -51.36 -7.48 42.56
N ILE A 11 -52.34 -7.77 41.70
CA ILE A 11 -52.26 -7.40 40.28
C ILE A 11 -52.78 -5.98 40.00
N ALA A 12 -53.60 -5.39 40.88
CA ALA A 12 -54.20 -4.07 40.64
C ALA A 12 -53.34 -2.87 41.10
N VAL A 13 -52.24 -3.08 41.83
CA VAL A 13 -51.35 -1.98 42.29
C VAL A 13 -50.10 -1.83 41.40
N LEU A 14 -49.75 -2.86 40.61
CA LEU A 14 -48.59 -2.80 39.71
C LEU A 14 -48.88 -2.09 38.37
N ALA A 15 -50.15 -1.87 38.03
CA ALA A 15 -50.56 -1.19 36.79
C ALA A 15 -50.60 0.36 36.92
N MET A 16 -50.53 0.92 38.13
CA MET A 16 -50.52 2.38 38.35
C MET A 16 -49.11 2.99 38.43
N LEU A 17 -48.04 2.18 38.41
CA LEU A 17 -46.65 2.66 38.42
C LEU A 17 -46.05 2.86 37.01
N PHE A 18 -46.80 2.57 35.94
CA PHE A 18 -46.30 2.70 34.56
C PHE A 18 -46.74 3.98 33.81
N VAL A 19 -47.35 4.96 34.49
CA VAL A 19 -47.81 6.20 33.83
C VAL A 19 -47.07 7.48 34.27
N SER A 20 -45.94 7.36 34.97
CA SER A 20 -45.15 8.53 35.42
C SER A 20 -43.68 8.54 35.00
N ALA A 21 -43.38 7.98 33.82
CA ALA A 21 -42.05 8.14 33.19
C ALA A 21 -42.13 8.37 31.68
N CYS A 22 -43.18 9.04 31.19
CA CYS A 22 -43.02 9.88 30.02
C CYS A 22 -42.78 11.29 30.53
N LYS A 23 -41.51 11.68 30.69
CA LYS A 23 -41.19 13.09 30.46
C LYS A 23 -41.76 13.37 29.07
N LYS A 24 -42.77 14.24 28.97
CA LYS A 24 -43.12 14.86 27.70
C LYS A 24 -41.79 15.33 27.14
N THR A 25 -41.33 14.66 26.08
CA THR A 25 -40.17 15.10 25.33
C THR A 25 -40.44 16.56 25.06
N ASP A 26 -39.52 17.42 25.51
CA ASP A 26 -39.43 18.77 25.00
C ASP A 26 -39.64 18.66 23.49
N LYS A 27 -40.41 19.61 22.92
CA LYS A 27 -40.46 19.81 21.46
C LYS A 27 -39.08 19.46 20.93
N ILE A 28 -38.97 18.62 19.90
CA ILE A 28 -37.70 18.42 19.21
C ILE A 28 -37.20 19.84 18.89
N THR A 29 -36.33 20.34 19.75
CA THR A 29 -35.58 21.54 19.50
C THR A 29 -34.80 21.11 18.29
N SER A 30 -35.05 21.79 17.17
CA SER A 30 -34.12 21.82 16.05
C SER A 30 -32.72 21.75 16.66
N ILE A 31 -31.90 20.77 16.26
CA ILE A 31 -30.51 20.63 16.70
C ILE A 31 -29.98 22.05 16.85
N THR A 32 -29.86 22.52 18.09
CA THR A 32 -29.38 23.86 18.36
C THR A 32 -27.94 23.88 17.86
N ASP A 33 -27.42 25.04 17.45
CA ASP A 33 -26.06 25.21 16.93
C ASP A 33 -24.95 24.89 17.98
N GLU A 34 -25.27 24.13 19.02
CA GLU A 34 -24.42 23.64 20.08
C GLU A 34 -23.44 22.61 19.54
N GLY A 35 -22.26 23.09 19.18
CA GLY A 35 -21.14 22.29 18.71
C GLY A 35 -20.05 23.19 18.15
N LYS A 36 -18.90 22.61 17.85
CA LYS A 36 -17.85 23.30 17.08
C LYS A 36 -17.72 22.59 15.76
N THR A 37 -17.52 23.33 14.66
CA THR A 37 -17.18 22.69 13.39
C THR A 37 -15.83 21.99 13.54
N ILE A 38 -15.78 20.71 13.17
CA ILE A 38 -14.59 19.86 13.33
C ILE A 38 -13.93 19.65 11.97
N ILE A 39 -12.61 19.85 11.91
CA ILE A 39 -11.80 19.60 10.72
C ILE A 39 -10.92 18.38 10.94
N LYS A 40 -10.92 17.46 9.98
CA LYS A 40 -10.17 16.20 10.05
C LYS A 40 -9.64 15.79 8.68
N MET A 41 -8.67 14.88 8.67
CA MET A 41 -8.34 14.12 7.47
C MET A 41 -9.06 12.78 7.49
N ILE A 42 -9.65 12.40 6.36
CA ILE A 42 -10.13 11.03 6.13
C ILE A 42 -8.92 10.10 6.15
N SER A 43 -9.06 8.96 6.83
CA SER A 43 -7.95 8.05 7.16
C SER A 43 -6.83 8.67 7.99
N GLY A 44 -7.05 9.87 8.56
CA GLY A 44 -6.11 10.53 9.45
C GLY A 44 -6.11 9.93 10.86
N GLY A 45 -5.02 10.17 11.57
CA GLY A 45 -4.81 9.80 12.97
C GLY A 45 -4.09 10.90 13.75
N PRO A 46 -3.66 10.61 14.99
CA PRO A 46 -2.91 11.55 15.82
C PRO A 46 -1.63 12.05 15.15
N ALA A 47 -1.23 13.30 15.43
CA ALA A 47 0.02 13.89 14.93
C ALA A 47 1.29 13.35 15.62
N ASP A 48 1.39 12.04 15.77
CA ASP A 48 2.51 11.32 16.36
C ASP A 48 2.92 10.11 15.51
N HIS A 49 3.61 9.14 16.11
CA HIS A 49 4.09 7.94 15.43
C HIS A 49 2.96 6.97 15.00
N THR A 50 1.72 7.22 15.42
CA THR A 50 0.50 6.47 15.08
C THR A 50 -0.38 7.19 14.07
N ALA A 51 0.16 8.20 13.38
CA ALA A 51 -0.56 8.92 12.32
C ALA A 51 -1.21 7.95 11.32
N GLY A 52 -2.35 8.41 10.79
CA GLY A 52 -3.09 7.69 9.76
C GLY A 52 -2.21 7.40 8.54
N GLN A 53 -2.54 6.37 7.78
CA GLN A 53 -1.75 5.95 6.63
C GLN A 53 -2.65 5.63 5.44
N THR A 54 -2.18 5.97 4.25
CA THR A 54 -2.69 5.44 2.98
C THR A 54 -1.52 4.90 2.17
N LEU A 55 -1.79 4.00 1.22
CA LEU A 55 -0.82 3.55 0.24
C LEU A 55 -1.47 3.59 -1.14
N THR A 56 -0.84 4.29 -2.07
CA THR A 56 -1.25 4.35 -3.46
C THR A 56 -0.10 3.86 -4.33
N GLY A 57 -0.35 2.81 -5.10
CA GLY A 57 0.55 2.39 -6.17
C GLY A 57 0.29 3.21 -7.44
N ILE A 58 1.36 3.67 -8.08
CA ILE A 58 1.30 4.27 -9.42
C ILE A 58 2.04 3.39 -10.43
N ASP A 59 1.73 3.54 -11.70
CA ASP A 59 2.46 2.86 -12.76
C ASP A 59 3.89 3.43 -12.84
N PHE A 60 4.90 2.58 -12.97
CA PHE A 60 6.29 3.01 -13.14
C PHE A 60 6.55 3.39 -14.61
N VAL A 61 6.08 4.58 -15.00
CA VAL A 61 6.09 5.07 -16.39
C VAL A 61 6.45 6.56 -16.47
N ASN A 62 7.09 6.95 -17.57
CA ASN A 62 7.35 8.35 -17.91
C ASN A 62 6.14 9.04 -18.55
N ARG A 63 5.01 9.08 -17.83
CA ARG A 63 3.83 9.88 -18.19
C ARG A 63 3.17 10.45 -16.95
N PRO A 64 2.52 11.63 -17.04
CA PRO A 64 1.83 12.23 -15.92
C PRO A 64 0.74 11.32 -15.34
N GLN A 65 0.76 11.15 -14.02
CA GLN A 65 -0.24 10.43 -13.25
C GLN A 65 -0.72 11.30 -12.09
N THR A 66 -2.03 11.45 -11.96
CA THR A 66 -2.64 12.20 -10.86
C THR A 66 -3.29 11.25 -9.88
N ILE A 67 -2.94 11.38 -8.60
CA ILE A 67 -3.50 10.59 -7.51
C ILE A 67 -3.99 11.48 -6.39
N ASN A 68 -5.03 11.02 -5.68
CA ASN A 68 -5.52 11.68 -4.48
C ASN A 68 -4.71 11.19 -3.27
N LEU A 69 -4.14 12.12 -2.51
CA LEU A 69 -3.31 11.79 -1.34
C LEU A 69 -4.08 11.87 -0.03
N ALA A 70 -4.92 12.90 0.11
CA ALA A 70 -5.63 13.19 1.34
C ALA A 70 -6.97 13.85 1.05
N ASP A 71 -7.99 13.48 1.82
CA ASP A 71 -9.27 14.21 1.86
C ASP A 71 -9.39 14.92 3.21
N VAL A 72 -9.45 16.25 3.18
CA VAL A 72 -9.74 17.08 4.34
C VAL A 72 -11.23 17.30 4.39
N ARG A 73 -11.84 16.97 5.52
CA ARG A 73 -13.28 17.08 5.74
C ARG A 73 -13.57 18.10 6.83
N ARG A 74 -14.59 18.93 6.60
CA ARG A 74 -15.25 19.70 7.65
C ARG A 74 -16.57 19.02 8.02
N ASP A 75 -16.78 18.86 9.32
CA ASP A 75 -18.06 18.44 9.89
C ASP A 75 -18.67 19.66 10.57
N PRO A 76 -19.55 20.42 9.86
CA PRO A 76 -20.14 21.64 10.39
C PRO A 76 -21.09 21.34 11.53
N ASN A 77 -21.11 22.19 12.56
CA ASN A 77 -22.05 22.09 13.68
C ASN A 77 -23.46 22.61 13.34
N SER A 78 -23.62 23.33 12.22
CA SER A 78 -24.90 23.84 11.76
C SER A 78 -24.91 24.15 10.27
N ASN A 79 -26.10 24.38 9.72
CA ASN A 79 -26.24 24.89 8.35
C ASN A 79 -25.62 26.28 8.17
N SER A 80 -25.64 27.12 9.20
CA SER A 80 -24.98 28.43 9.15
C SER A 80 -23.46 28.27 9.01
N ALA A 81 -22.87 27.37 9.82
CA ALA A 81 -21.45 27.06 9.74
C ALA A 81 -21.03 26.44 8.40
N LEU A 82 -21.88 25.56 7.83
CA LEU A 82 -21.67 25.02 6.48
C LEU A 82 -21.68 26.12 5.42
N ASN A 83 -22.52 27.14 5.56
CA ASN A 83 -22.61 28.22 4.58
C ASN A 83 -21.61 29.36 4.84
N THR A 84 -20.65 29.16 5.74
CA THR A 84 -19.54 30.10 5.97
C THR A 84 -18.27 29.57 5.28
N ALA A 85 -17.52 30.47 4.64
CA ALA A 85 -16.22 30.13 4.06
C ALA A 85 -15.21 29.75 5.16
N LEU A 86 -14.32 28.81 4.87
CA LEU A 86 -13.36 28.27 5.83
C LEU A 86 -12.01 28.05 5.18
N LYS A 87 -10.94 28.54 5.80
CA LYS A 87 -9.56 28.29 5.37
C LYS A 87 -8.91 27.27 6.30
N VAL A 88 -8.35 26.20 5.75
CA VAL A 88 -7.60 25.18 6.47
C VAL A 88 -6.16 25.18 5.98
N SER A 89 -5.19 25.16 6.91
CA SER A 89 -3.77 25.05 6.56
C SER A 89 -3.22 23.68 6.93
N LEU A 90 -2.63 23.01 5.95
CA LEU A 90 -1.87 21.79 6.12
C LEU A 90 -0.38 22.08 6.08
N GLN A 91 0.42 21.28 6.78
CA GLN A 91 1.87 21.26 6.69
C GLN A 91 2.35 19.92 6.14
N LEU A 92 3.32 19.95 5.24
CA LEU A 92 4.19 18.81 4.94
C LEU A 92 5.18 18.64 6.12
N ASP A 93 4.76 17.91 7.15
CA ASP A 93 5.43 17.80 8.46
C ASP A 93 6.54 16.74 8.44
N THR A 94 7.78 17.20 8.22
CA THR A 94 8.97 16.33 8.24
C THR A 94 9.27 15.74 9.61
N VAL A 95 8.83 16.38 10.70
CA VAL A 95 9.03 15.87 12.06
C VAL A 95 8.10 14.68 12.30
N LEU A 96 6.87 14.77 11.81
CA LEU A 96 5.92 13.65 11.80
C LEU A 96 6.50 12.45 11.04
N LEU A 97 7.01 12.66 9.82
CA LEU A 97 7.64 11.60 9.04
C LEU A 97 8.81 10.96 9.78
N LYS A 98 9.66 11.77 10.43
CA LYS A 98 10.76 11.26 11.24
C LYS A 98 10.25 10.36 12.38
N ARG A 99 9.27 10.82 13.17
CA ARG A 99 8.69 10.02 14.26
C ARG A 99 8.11 8.70 13.76
N PHE A 100 7.46 8.73 12.60
CA PHE A 100 6.91 7.55 11.96
C PHE A 100 8.01 6.56 11.53
N ASN A 101 9.05 7.06 10.84
CA ASN A 101 10.19 6.25 10.42
C ASN A 101 10.99 5.68 11.60
N ASP A 102 11.16 6.44 12.68
CA ASP A 102 11.83 5.95 13.90
C ASP A 102 11.09 4.69 14.44
N THR A 103 9.76 4.63 14.33
CA THR A 103 8.97 3.45 14.69
C THR A 103 9.17 2.30 13.70
N LEU A 104 9.13 2.57 12.39
CA LEU A 104 9.39 1.53 11.37
C LEU A 104 10.74 0.84 11.60
N ILE A 105 11.79 1.62 11.82
CA ILE A 105 13.14 1.11 12.05
C ILE A 105 13.19 0.26 13.32
N ARG A 106 12.54 0.68 14.42
CA ARG A 106 12.44 -0.12 15.65
C ARG A 106 11.75 -1.47 15.44
N HIS A 107 10.89 -1.58 14.43
CA HIS A 107 10.20 -2.81 14.05
C HIS A 107 10.82 -3.52 12.84
N GLY A 108 12.08 -3.19 12.49
CA GLY A 108 12.82 -3.87 11.42
C GLY A 108 12.33 -3.57 10.00
N SER A 109 11.57 -2.49 9.81
CA SER A 109 11.06 -2.06 8.51
C SER A 109 11.88 -0.91 7.93
N ASN A 110 11.93 -0.82 6.60
CA ASN A 110 12.62 0.27 5.90
C ASN A 110 11.91 1.61 6.14
N PRO A 111 12.67 2.71 6.35
CA PRO A 111 12.07 4.03 6.47
C PRO A 111 11.44 4.48 5.14
N LEU A 112 10.38 5.28 5.23
CA LEU A 112 9.80 5.94 4.08
C LEU A 112 10.65 7.13 3.65
N LEU A 113 10.75 7.36 2.34
CA LEU A 113 11.44 8.52 1.79
C LEU A 113 10.49 9.71 1.67
N LYS A 114 10.97 10.93 1.96
CA LYS A 114 10.19 12.12 1.63
C LYS A 114 10.11 12.26 0.11
N MET A 115 8.93 12.51 -0.44
CA MET A 115 8.80 12.80 -1.87
C MET A 115 9.57 14.09 -2.23
N PRO A 116 10.53 14.06 -3.18
CA PRO A 116 11.23 15.25 -3.64
C PRO A 116 10.27 16.25 -4.30
N ALA A 117 10.37 17.53 -3.91
CA ALA A 117 9.44 18.57 -4.39
C ALA A 117 9.50 18.77 -5.91
N SER A 118 10.64 18.49 -6.55
CA SER A 118 10.81 18.57 -8.01
C SER A 118 10.14 17.43 -8.78
N TRP A 119 9.65 16.40 -8.10
CA TRP A 119 9.04 15.23 -8.74
C TRP A 119 7.52 15.31 -8.81
N TYR A 120 6.93 16.40 -8.34
CA TYR A 120 5.48 16.52 -8.34
C TYR A 120 4.96 17.95 -8.37
N THR A 121 3.69 18.08 -8.71
CA THR A 121 2.90 19.29 -8.52
C THR A 121 1.63 18.96 -7.73
N LEU A 122 1.25 19.79 -6.77
CA LEU A 122 -0.01 19.63 -6.03
C LEU A 122 -1.16 20.39 -6.71
N SER A 123 -2.37 19.83 -6.63
CA SER A 123 -3.59 20.42 -7.22
C SER A 123 -3.93 21.81 -6.67
N THR A 124 -3.40 22.17 -5.50
CA THR A 124 -3.65 23.44 -4.81
C THR A 124 -2.79 24.60 -5.33
N GLY A 125 -2.05 24.43 -6.43
CA GLY A 125 -1.30 25.51 -7.10
C GLY A 125 0.07 25.85 -6.49
N GLY A 126 0.44 25.27 -5.34
CA GLY A 126 1.79 25.40 -4.76
C GLY A 126 1.88 25.14 -3.26
N VAL A 127 3.11 24.99 -2.77
CA VAL A 127 3.46 24.93 -1.35
C VAL A 127 4.23 26.20 -1.00
N LEU A 128 3.71 27.02 -0.08
CA LEU A 128 4.46 28.15 0.47
C LEU A 128 5.35 27.62 1.61
N GLY A 129 6.63 27.41 1.31
CA GLY A 129 7.56 26.72 2.21
C GLY A 129 7.22 25.23 2.34
N ASN A 130 6.41 24.89 3.34
CA ASN A 130 5.85 23.53 3.56
C ASN A 130 4.34 23.56 3.83
N THR A 131 3.66 24.68 3.58
CA THR A 131 2.24 24.86 3.90
C THR A 131 1.37 24.84 2.65
N ILE A 132 0.26 24.12 2.74
CA ILE A 132 -0.81 24.05 1.75
C ILE A 132 -2.05 24.70 2.37
N THR A 133 -2.71 25.58 1.62
CA THR A 133 -3.94 26.23 2.06
C THR A 133 -5.12 25.67 1.27
N LEU A 134 -6.17 25.29 1.98
CA LEU A 134 -7.42 24.80 1.42
C LEU A 134 -8.54 25.79 1.77
N ASP A 135 -9.11 26.40 0.73
CA ASP A 135 -10.22 27.34 0.86
C ASP A 135 -11.55 26.63 0.55
N PHE A 136 -12.33 26.36 1.59
CA PHE A 136 -13.67 25.82 1.50
C PHE A 136 -14.67 26.97 1.25
N ALA A 137 -15.39 26.89 0.14
CA ALA A 137 -16.52 27.75 -0.16
C ALA A 137 -17.74 27.38 0.71
N PRO A 138 -18.71 28.29 0.87
CA PRO A 138 -20.02 27.97 1.43
C PRO A 138 -20.60 26.69 0.80
N GLY A 139 -21.11 25.77 1.63
CA GLY A 139 -21.67 24.50 1.17
C GLY A 139 -20.67 23.34 0.94
N GLU A 140 -19.36 23.59 0.79
CA GLU A 140 -18.39 22.52 0.51
C GLU A 140 -18.02 21.74 1.79
N ILE A 141 -18.14 20.41 1.84
CA ILE A 141 -17.81 19.63 3.05
C ILE A 141 -16.42 19.00 3.03
N SER A 142 -15.78 18.93 1.86
CA SER A 142 -14.47 18.28 1.69
C SER A 142 -13.61 18.98 0.66
N LYS A 143 -12.28 18.87 0.83
CA LYS A 143 -11.27 19.22 -0.16
C LYS A 143 -10.29 18.07 -0.30
N THR A 144 -10.00 17.70 -1.54
CA THR A 144 -9.01 16.68 -1.87
C THR A 144 -7.69 17.34 -2.20
N VAL A 145 -6.62 16.86 -1.57
CA VAL A 145 -5.25 17.16 -1.96
C VAL A 145 -4.81 16.09 -2.93
N SER A 146 -4.61 16.48 -4.19
CA SER A 146 -4.13 15.58 -5.24
C SER A 146 -2.73 15.99 -5.65
N VAL A 147 -1.97 15.01 -6.13
CA VAL A 147 -0.62 15.23 -6.66
C VAL A 147 -0.54 14.70 -8.07
N THR A 148 0.13 15.43 -8.94
CA THR A 148 0.53 14.98 -10.27
C THR A 148 2.01 14.67 -10.26
N ILE A 149 2.35 13.45 -10.64
CA ILE A 149 3.72 12.97 -10.80
C ILE A 149 3.97 12.88 -12.31
N PRO A 150 4.82 13.74 -12.90
CA PRO A 150 5.01 13.80 -14.35
C PRO A 150 5.80 12.60 -14.88
N ASN A 151 6.70 12.04 -14.07
CA ASN A 151 7.55 10.92 -14.43
C ASN A 151 7.80 10.04 -13.20
N ALA A 152 7.17 8.86 -13.17
CA ALA A 152 7.35 7.90 -12.10
C ALA A 152 8.62 7.06 -12.24
N GLU A 153 9.30 7.08 -13.39
CA GLU A 153 10.60 6.39 -13.59
C GLU A 153 11.74 7.01 -12.77
N LEU A 154 11.52 8.17 -12.16
CA LEU A 154 12.44 8.78 -11.19
C LEU A 154 12.43 8.05 -9.84
N PHE A 155 11.41 7.24 -9.56
CA PHE A 155 11.26 6.55 -8.29
C PHE A 155 12.27 5.41 -8.22
N ASP A 156 12.73 5.09 -7.02
CA ASP A 156 13.26 3.77 -6.73
C ASP A 156 12.08 2.82 -6.45
N PRO A 157 11.83 1.81 -7.30
CA PRO A 157 10.71 0.88 -7.11
C PRO A 157 10.77 0.05 -5.82
N SER A 158 11.95 -0.09 -5.22
CA SER A 158 12.13 -0.76 -3.93
C SER A 158 11.80 0.13 -2.73
N SER A 159 11.63 1.43 -2.97
CA SER A 159 11.35 2.45 -1.97
C SER A 159 9.87 2.84 -1.95
N THR A 160 9.40 3.33 -0.80
CA THR A 160 8.09 3.97 -0.67
C THR A 160 8.28 5.43 -0.28
N TYR A 161 7.66 6.31 -1.05
CA TYR A 161 7.73 7.75 -0.84
C TYR A 161 6.52 8.23 -0.05
N ALA A 162 6.66 9.30 0.72
CA ALA A 162 5.64 9.79 1.63
C ALA A 162 5.39 11.30 1.48
N PHE A 163 4.11 11.66 1.62
CA PHE A 163 3.62 13.00 1.88
C PHE A 163 3.08 13.05 3.32
N PRO A 164 3.84 13.61 4.28
CA PRO A 164 3.42 13.68 5.66
C PRO A 164 2.54 14.91 5.89
N PHE A 165 1.23 14.78 5.87
CA PHE A 165 0.31 15.89 6.12
C PHE A 165 0.00 16.05 7.60
N ARG A 166 -0.12 17.31 8.03
CA ARG A 166 -0.69 17.68 9.34
C ARG A 166 -1.55 18.93 9.20
N ILE A 167 -2.78 18.92 9.74
CA ILE A 167 -3.57 20.15 9.88
C ILE A 167 -2.95 20.98 11.00
N ILE A 168 -2.48 22.19 10.67
CA ILE A 168 -1.81 23.09 11.62
C ILE A 168 -2.70 24.27 12.06
N SER A 169 -3.66 24.67 11.22
CA SER A 169 -4.60 25.74 11.56
C SER A 169 -5.90 25.63 10.77
N VAL A 170 -6.93 26.25 11.34
CA VAL A 170 -8.24 26.48 10.72
C VAL A 170 -8.61 27.94 11.01
N SER A 171 -9.21 28.63 10.04
CA SER A 171 -9.74 29.98 10.27
C SER A 171 -10.89 29.95 11.26
N ASN A 172 -11.09 31.04 12.01
CA ASN A 172 -12.02 31.14 13.14
C ASN A 172 -11.63 30.22 14.32
N ALA A 173 -11.28 30.83 15.45
CA ALA A 173 -10.83 30.15 16.67
C ALA A 173 -11.89 29.25 17.33
N GLU A 174 -13.16 29.40 16.94
CA GLU A 174 -14.25 28.55 17.41
C GLU A 174 -14.20 27.15 16.78
N ASN A 175 -13.60 27.00 15.60
CA ASN A 175 -13.45 25.72 14.92
C ASN A 175 -12.41 24.84 15.63
N LYS A 176 -12.58 23.51 15.51
CA LYS A 176 -11.69 22.53 16.14
C LYS A 176 -10.99 21.65 15.12
N ILE A 177 -9.71 21.44 15.33
CA ILE A 177 -8.94 20.42 14.63
C ILE A 177 -9.14 19.11 15.40
N SER A 178 -9.56 18.06 14.71
CA SER A 178 -9.73 16.71 15.27
C SER A 178 -8.39 16.12 15.72
N ILE A 179 -8.43 15.05 16.51
CA ILE A 179 -7.25 14.20 16.72
C ILE A 179 -6.82 13.49 15.42
N ASN A 180 -7.73 13.28 14.47
CA ASN A 180 -7.43 12.71 13.15
C ASN A 180 -6.87 13.78 12.20
N ASN A 181 -5.81 14.46 12.64
CA ASN A 181 -5.24 15.62 11.96
C ASN A 181 -3.89 15.37 11.29
N ALA A 182 -3.42 14.13 11.26
CA ALA A 182 -2.17 13.76 10.61
C ALA A 182 -2.34 12.51 9.72
N LEU A 183 -1.65 12.50 8.59
CA LEU A 183 -1.69 11.44 7.60
C LEU A 183 -0.33 11.28 6.92
N ILE A 184 0.19 10.06 6.88
CA ILE A 184 1.31 9.67 6.03
C ILE A 184 0.74 9.05 4.75
N ALA A 185 0.59 9.87 3.70
CA ALA A 185 0.14 9.37 2.40
C ALA A 185 1.34 8.77 1.66
N LYS A 186 1.33 7.45 1.46
CA LYS A 186 2.43 6.70 0.85
C LYS A 186 2.19 6.49 -0.64
N VAL A 187 3.25 6.61 -1.42
CA VAL A 187 3.27 6.38 -2.87
C VAL A 187 4.42 5.43 -3.20
N GLY A 188 4.09 4.31 -3.84
CA GLY A 188 5.07 3.40 -4.43
C GLY A 188 4.84 3.30 -5.93
N ALA A 189 5.87 2.96 -6.68
CA ALA A 189 5.74 2.73 -8.12
C ALA A 189 5.89 1.24 -8.44
N LYS A 190 5.04 0.74 -9.34
CA LYS A 190 5.07 -0.65 -9.80
C LYS A 190 4.84 -0.73 -11.30
N ASN A 191 5.45 -1.70 -11.96
CA ASN A 191 5.10 -2.04 -13.33
C ASN A 191 3.94 -3.06 -13.36
N GLU A 192 3.47 -3.39 -14.57
CA GLU A 192 2.33 -4.29 -14.75
C GLU A 192 2.59 -5.76 -14.34
N TYR A 193 3.88 -6.13 -14.19
CA TYR A 193 4.36 -7.47 -13.84
C TYR A 193 4.60 -7.63 -12.33
N ASP A 194 4.41 -6.58 -11.54
CA ASP A 194 4.56 -6.59 -10.09
C ASP A 194 3.34 -7.23 -9.41
N GLY A 195 3.60 -8.04 -8.40
CA GLY A 195 2.55 -8.55 -7.52
C GLY A 195 2.90 -9.87 -6.86
N VAL A 196 1.85 -10.54 -6.37
CA VAL A 196 1.93 -11.87 -5.77
C VAL A 196 1.66 -12.91 -6.86
N TYR A 197 2.51 -13.93 -6.91
CA TYR A 197 2.46 -15.00 -7.90
C TYR A 197 2.52 -16.37 -7.21
N GLU A 198 1.76 -17.32 -7.76
CA GLU A 198 2.01 -18.74 -7.57
C GLU A 198 3.11 -19.13 -8.56
N LEU A 199 4.30 -19.47 -8.06
CA LEU A 199 5.41 -20.00 -8.85
C LEU A 199 5.34 -21.51 -8.85
N THR A 200 5.14 -22.11 -10.02
CA THR A 200 5.45 -23.53 -10.27
C THR A 200 6.81 -23.60 -10.93
N PHE A 201 7.74 -24.34 -10.36
CA PHE A 201 9.10 -24.43 -10.92
C PHE A 201 9.58 -25.87 -10.98
N SER A 202 10.59 -26.11 -11.81
CA SER A 202 11.49 -27.26 -11.70
C SER A 202 12.94 -26.82 -11.89
N ASN A 203 13.87 -27.48 -11.20
CA ASN A 203 15.29 -27.19 -11.32
C ASN A 203 16.13 -28.46 -11.49
N TYR A 204 17.25 -28.33 -12.18
CA TYR A 204 18.28 -29.37 -12.30
C TYR A 204 19.62 -28.86 -11.75
N HIS A 205 20.31 -29.69 -10.97
CA HIS A 205 21.65 -29.43 -10.48
C HIS A 205 22.51 -30.71 -10.49
N PRO A 206 23.68 -30.74 -11.16
CA PRO A 206 24.38 -31.98 -11.47
C PRO A 206 24.76 -32.85 -10.26
N THR A 207 25.00 -32.23 -9.10
CA THR A 207 25.41 -32.95 -7.88
C THR A 207 24.37 -32.97 -6.76
N SER A 208 23.46 -32.00 -6.76
CA SER A 208 22.56 -31.75 -5.61
C SER A 208 21.12 -32.06 -5.96
N ASN A 209 20.81 -32.11 -7.26
CA ASN A 209 19.51 -32.48 -7.78
C ASN A 209 19.63 -32.97 -9.23
N PRO A 210 20.15 -34.19 -9.46
CA PRO A 210 20.50 -34.67 -10.79
C PRO A 210 19.28 -35.01 -11.66
N GLY A 211 18.05 -34.81 -11.16
CA GLY A 211 16.82 -34.87 -11.93
C GLY A 211 16.14 -33.49 -11.99
N TYR A 212 15.26 -33.28 -12.96
CA TYR A 212 14.35 -32.14 -12.94
C TYR A 212 13.23 -32.43 -11.94
N THR A 213 13.34 -31.85 -10.75
CA THR A 213 12.28 -31.92 -9.74
C THR A 213 11.58 -30.58 -9.65
N GLY A 214 10.28 -30.58 -9.35
CA GLY A 214 9.51 -29.35 -9.25
C GLY A 214 8.63 -29.26 -8.02
N ASP A 215 8.23 -28.04 -7.71
CA ASP A 215 7.36 -27.68 -6.59
C ASP A 215 6.55 -26.42 -6.93
N LYS A 216 5.70 -26.03 -6.01
CA LYS A 216 4.88 -24.82 -6.08
C LYS A 216 5.04 -23.99 -4.81
N VAL A 217 5.32 -22.71 -4.97
CA VAL A 217 5.51 -21.76 -3.87
C VAL A 217 4.87 -20.41 -4.18
N THR A 218 4.57 -19.65 -3.13
CA THR A 218 4.16 -18.24 -3.29
C THR A 218 5.40 -17.37 -3.32
N VAL A 219 5.49 -16.49 -4.33
CA VAL A 219 6.55 -15.49 -4.45
C VAL A 219 5.96 -14.12 -4.78
N HIS A 220 6.74 -13.08 -4.54
CA HIS A 220 6.44 -11.74 -5.03
C HIS A 220 7.37 -11.42 -6.19
N LEU A 221 6.83 -10.87 -7.27
CA LEU A 221 7.63 -10.21 -8.30
C LEU A 221 7.63 -8.71 -7.97
N ILE A 222 8.80 -8.17 -7.69
CA ILE A 222 9.00 -6.77 -7.29
C ILE A 222 9.62 -6.01 -8.45
N THR A 223 9.00 -4.91 -8.84
CA THR A 223 9.48 -3.98 -9.87
C THR A 223 10.92 -3.54 -9.58
N THR A 224 11.75 -3.55 -10.61
CA THR A 224 13.11 -2.97 -10.57
C THR A 224 13.37 -1.99 -11.70
N ALA A 225 12.58 -2.05 -12.78
CA ALA A 225 12.53 -1.07 -13.84
C ALA A 225 11.19 -1.16 -14.60
N LEU A 226 10.99 -0.32 -15.61
CA LEU A 226 9.77 -0.24 -16.44
C LEU A 226 9.23 -1.61 -16.86
N ASN A 227 10.14 -2.49 -17.24
CA ASN A 227 9.80 -3.82 -17.73
C ASN A 227 10.57 -4.93 -17.01
N LYS A 228 11.02 -4.68 -15.78
CA LYS A 228 11.82 -5.62 -15.00
C LYS A 228 11.26 -5.89 -13.64
N VAL A 229 11.32 -7.16 -13.23
CA VAL A 229 10.94 -7.61 -11.89
C VAL A 229 11.92 -8.63 -11.34
N LYS A 230 12.11 -8.65 -10.01
CA LYS A 230 12.90 -9.67 -9.29
C LYS A 230 12.01 -10.54 -8.41
N ILE A 231 12.41 -11.80 -8.20
CA ILE A 231 11.75 -12.67 -7.21
C ILE A 231 12.17 -12.24 -5.81
N TYR A 232 11.18 -11.93 -4.98
CA TYR A 232 11.28 -11.96 -3.53
C TYR A 232 10.51 -13.18 -3.02
N TRP A 233 11.15 -14.02 -2.21
CA TRP A 233 10.52 -15.22 -1.66
C TRP A 233 10.21 -15.01 -0.18
N PRO A 234 8.92 -14.87 0.21
CA PRO A 234 8.54 -14.56 1.59
C PRO A 234 9.06 -15.56 2.63
N ASP A 235 9.14 -16.85 2.31
CA ASP A 235 9.61 -17.87 3.26
C ASP A 235 11.12 -17.74 3.55
N ALA A 236 11.90 -17.21 2.60
CA ALA A 236 13.31 -16.88 2.79
C ALA A 236 13.51 -15.46 3.37
N GLY A 237 12.52 -14.57 3.23
CA GLY A 237 12.58 -13.20 3.70
C GLY A 237 13.53 -12.30 2.88
N GLU A 238 13.88 -12.71 1.66
CA GLU A 238 14.84 -11.99 0.80
C GLU A 238 14.61 -12.22 -0.70
N PHE A 239 15.41 -11.56 -1.53
CA PHE A 239 15.48 -11.85 -2.96
C PHE A 239 16.18 -13.21 -3.16
N ALA A 240 15.38 -14.25 -3.29
CA ALA A 240 15.86 -15.63 -3.40
C ALA A 240 15.06 -16.38 -4.45
N ASN A 241 15.75 -17.20 -5.23
CA ASN A 241 15.13 -18.09 -6.20
C ASN A 241 14.87 -19.48 -5.60
N PRO A 242 13.61 -19.89 -5.42
CA PRO A 242 13.28 -21.21 -4.89
C PRO A 242 13.89 -22.34 -5.74
N ALA A 243 14.38 -23.38 -5.06
CA ALA A 243 14.95 -24.58 -5.65
C ALA A 243 14.69 -25.79 -4.75
N LEU A 244 14.59 -26.97 -5.36
CA LEU A 244 14.69 -28.24 -4.65
C LEU A 244 16.15 -28.71 -4.67
N LEU A 245 16.73 -28.82 -3.48
CA LEU A 245 18.11 -29.27 -3.27
C LEU A 245 18.08 -30.51 -2.38
N SER A 246 18.57 -31.63 -2.92
CA SER A 246 18.52 -32.94 -2.24
C SER A 246 17.11 -33.30 -1.74
N GLY A 247 16.09 -32.93 -2.53
CA GLY A 247 14.67 -33.19 -2.23
C GLY A 247 14.01 -32.22 -1.24
N SER A 248 14.74 -31.22 -0.73
CA SER A 248 14.19 -30.22 0.19
C SER A 248 14.08 -28.85 -0.47
N LEU A 249 13.02 -28.11 -0.15
CA LEU A 249 12.82 -26.73 -0.60
C LEU A 249 13.87 -25.82 0.04
N SER A 250 14.61 -25.10 -0.80
CA SER A 250 15.75 -24.25 -0.43
C SER A 250 16.01 -23.24 -1.56
N TYR A 251 17.18 -22.59 -1.56
CA TYR A 251 17.63 -21.67 -2.60
C TYR A 251 19.16 -21.59 -2.61
N PHE A 252 19.72 -21.07 -3.69
CA PHE A 252 21.14 -20.75 -3.77
C PHE A 252 21.37 -19.30 -3.37
N GLY A 253 22.36 -19.05 -2.49
CA GLY A 253 22.82 -17.71 -2.19
C GLY A 253 23.48 -17.03 -3.41
N GLY A 254 23.44 -15.70 -3.45
CA GLY A 254 24.05 -14.91 -4.52
C GLY A 254 23.35 -15.04 -5.88
N GLN A 255 22.07 -15.45 -5.88
CA GLN A 255 21.28 -15.67 -7.08
C GLN A 255 19.93 -14.97 -6.96
N GLU A 256 19.83 -13.84 -7.65
CA GLU A 256 18.65 -12.97 -7.63
C GLU A 256 18.13 -12.79 -9.06
N PRO A 257 17.32 -13.72 -9.60
CA PRO A 257 16.78 -13.61 -10.93
C PRO A 257 15.95 -12.35 -11.14
N GLU A 258 16.36 -11.56 -12.12
CA GLU A 258 15.62 -10.42 -12.65
C GLU A 258 15.11 -10.75 -14.05
N TYR A 259 13.80 -10.70 -14.21
CA TYR A 259 13.07 -10.97 -15.44
C TYR A 259 12.88 -9.66 -16.16
N THR A 260 13.29 -9.59 -17.42
CA THR A 260 13.00 -8.47 -18.32
C THR A 260 11.95 -8.92 -19.34
N ILE A 261 10.82 -8.22 -19.41
CA ILE A 261 9.74 -8.49 -20.36
C ILE A 261 9.85 -7.48 -21.52
N THR A 262 9.95 -7.95 -22.74
CA THR A 262 9.96 -7.05 -23.91
C THR A 262 8.53 -6.76 -24.35
N SER A 263 8.01 -5.57 -24.06
CA SER A 263 6.58 -5.24 -24.27
C SER A 263 6.08 -5.39 -25.71
N SER A 264 6.97 -5.32 -26.71
CA SER A 264 6.59 -5.47 -28.12
C SER A 264 6.44 -6.93 -28.59
N SER A 265 7.09 -7.88 -27.92
CA SER A 265 7.12 -9.30 -28.32
C SER A 265 6.71 -10.26 -27.20
N ASN A 266 6.51 -9.75 -25.99
CA ASN A 266 6.37 -10.50 -24.76
C ASN A 266 7.52 -11.47 -24.46
N ALA A 267 8.67 -11.33 -25.12
CA ALA A 267 9.83 -12.17 -24.82
C ALA A 267 10.35 -11.89 -23.41
N VAL A 268 10.71 -12.95 -22.69
CA VAL A 268 11.27 -12.85 -21.33
C VAL A 268 12.74 -13.24 -21.37
N THR A 269 13.59 -12.40 -20.78
CA THR A 269 14.99 -12.74 -20.50
C THR A 269 15.24 -12.69 -19.00
N VAL A 270 16.22 -13.45 -18.52
CA VAL A 270 16.55 -13.53 -17.09
C VAL A 270 18.03 -13.27 -16.90
N GLN A 271 18.37 -12.43 -15.92
CA GLN A 271 19.75 -12.15 -15.51
C GLN A 271 19.90 -12.28 -14.00
N ASN A 272 21.13 -12.52 -13.52
CA ASN A 272 21.42 -12.49 -12.09
C ASN A 272 21.69 -11.04 -11.66
N ALA A 273 20.79 -10.45 -10.88
CA ALA A 273 20.89 -9.07 -10.41
C ALA A 273 21.56 -8.95 -9.03
N TYR A 274 22.12 -10.04 -8.49
CA TYR A 274 22.85 -10.01 -7.23
C TYR A 274 24.11 -9.14 -7.32
N SER A 275 24.33 -8.28 -6.32
CA SER A 275 25.54 -7.45 -6.26
C SER A 275 26.77 -8.32 -6.01
N GLY A 276 27.72 -8.33 -6.96
CA GLY A 276 28.87 -9.22 -6.91
C GLY A 276 28.60 -10.62 -7.48
N ALA A 277 27.56 -10.78 -8.31
CA ALA A 277 27.25 -12.04 -8.99
C ALA A 277 28.49 -12.61 -9.73
N THR A 278 28.75 -13.90 -9.50
CA THR A 278 29.78 -14.70 -10.21
C THR A 278 29.18 -15.76 -11.12
N THR A 279 27.84 -15.88 -11.10
CA THR A 279 27.05 -16.76 -11.97
C THR A 279 26.34 -15.94 -13.03
N PHE A 280 26.35 -16.43 -14.26
CA PHE A 280 25.74 -15.76 -15.40
C PHE A 280 24.64 -16.63 -15.98
N TYR A 281 23.47 -16.03 -16.16
CA TYR A 281 22.30 -16.74 -16.65
C TYR A 281 22.31 -16.79 -18.17
N THR A 282 21.95 -17.95 -18.71
CA THR A 282 21.93 -18.24 -20.14
C THR A 282 20.51 -18.55 -20.57
N MET A 283 20.03 -17.76 -21.55
CA MET A 283 18.78 -17.98 -22.26
C MET A 283 19.08 -18.77 -23.54
N ASN A 284 19.13 -20.11 -23.48
CA ASN A 284 19.41 -20.92 -24.65
C ASN A 284 18.31 -20.69 -25.72
N PRO A 285 18.65 -20.58 -27.03
CA PRO A 285 17.68 -20.39 -28.11
C PRO A 285 16.44 -21.31 -28.11
N GLY A 286 16.52 -22.50 -27.51
CA GLY A 286 15.38 -23.43 -27.39
C GLY A 286 14.46 -23.21 -26.17
N PHE A 287 14.75 -22.24 -25.29
CA PHE A 287 14.03 -22.08 -24.01
C PHE A 287 12.72 -21.29 -24.12
N ASN A 288 12.51 -20.54 -25.21
CA ASN A 288 11.24 -19.87 -25.53
C ASN A 288 10.52 -19.25 -24.32
N SER A 289 11.21 -18.37 -23.59
CA SER A 289 10.63 -17.69 -22.41
C SER A 289 9.75 -16.51 -22.84
N TYR A 290 8.56 -16.38 -22.27
CA TYR A 290 7.57 -15.40 -22.68
C TYR A 290 6.62 -14.99 -21.55
N TYR A 291 5.97 -13.84 -21.75
CA TYR A 291 4.86 -13.35 -20.95
C TYR A 291 3.54 -13.57 -21.71
N ASP A 292 2.55 -14.15 -21.04
CA ASP A 292 1.17 -14.21 -21.52
C ASP A 292 0.37 -13.09 -20.84
N PRO A 293 0.05 -11.99 -21.55
CA PRO A 293 -0.69 -10.87 -20.98
C PRO A 293 -2.15 -11.24 -20.63
N ALA A 294 -2.77 -12.17 -21.38
CA ALA A 294 -4.16 -12.54 -21.15
C ALA A 294 -4.30 -13.36 -19.85
N ALA A 295 -3.36 -14.28 -19.61
CA ALA A 295 -3.33 -15.08 -18.39
C ALA A 295 -2.57 -14.40 -17.23
N ARG A 296 -1.88 -13.28 -17.49
CA ARG A 296 -0.90 -12.65 -16.58
C ARG A 296 0.11 -13.66 -16.04
N LYS A 297 0.68 -14.44 -16.95
CA LYS A 297 1.63 -15.50 -16.65
C LYS A 297 3.00 -15.22 -17.23
N ILE A 298 4.06 -15.48 -16.48
CA ILE A 298 5.44 -15.47 -17.01
C ILE A 298 5.92 -16.91 -17.08
N TYR A 299 6.32 -17.35 -18.27
CA TYR A 299 7.07 -18.59 -18.45
C TYR A 299 8.54 -18.23 -18.68
N ALA A 300 9.41 -18.77 -17.85
CA ALA A 300 10.85 -18.55 -17.95
C ALA A 300 11.59 -19.87 -17.83
N LYS A 301 12.45 -20.14 -18.82
CA LYS A 301 13.42 -21.23 -18.77
C LYS A 301 14.80 -20.64 -19.03
N TRP A 302 15.73 -20.95 -18.14
CA TRP A 302 17.07 -20.41 -18.15
C TRP A 302 18.00 -21.36 -17.40
N GLY A 303 19.28 -21.28 -17.69
CA GLY A 303 20.29 -21.98 -16.91
C GLY A 303 21.41 -21.05 -16.50
N TYR A 304 22.38 -21.55 -15.74
CA TYR A 304 23.55 -20.76 -15.42
C TYR A 304 24.85 -21.56 -15.42
N SER A 305 25.92 -20.83 -15.67
CA SER A 305 27.30 -21.28 -15.52
C SER A 305 28.08 -20.27 -14.67
N TYR A 306 29.22 -20.72 -14.15
CA TYR A 306 30.18 -19.82 -13.50
C TYR A 306 30.98 -19.05 -14.56
N VAL A 307 31.73 -18.04 -14.12
CA VAL A 307 32.70 -17.33 -14.96
C VAL A 307 33.54 -18.31 -15.78
N ASN A 308 33.64 -18.10 -17.10
CA ASN A 308 34.33 -18.96 -18.08
C ASN A 308 33.74 -20.36 -18.31
N GLY A 309 32.58 -20.69 -17.73
CA GLY A 309 31.89 -21.96 -17.97
C GLY A 309 31.00 -21.91 -19.21
N THR A 310 31.09 -22.94 -20.06
CA THR A 310 30.19 -23.13 -21.20
C THR A 310 28.87 -23.73 -20.75
N PHE A 311 27.74 -23.09 -21.07
CA PHE A 311 26.42 -23.65 -20.82
C PHE A 311 26.14 -24.85 -21.75
N ALA A 312 25.69 -25.96 -21.17
CA ALA A 312 25.27 -27.16 -21.87
C ALA A 312 23.94 -27.66 -21.28
N SER A 313 22.89 -27.75 -22.09
CA SER A 313 21.56 -28.10 -21.58
C SER A 313 21.51 -29.53 -21.06
N GLY A 314 20.79 -29.75 -19.95
CA GLY A 314 20.69 -31.04 -19.27
C GLY A 314 21.95 -31.48 -18.50
N VAL A 315 23.01 -30.67 -18.53
CA VAL A 315 24.28 -30.90 -17.83
C VAL A 315 24.63 -29.71 -16.93
N SER A 316 24.36 -28.50 -17.43
CA SER A 316 24.42 -27.25 -16.67
C SER A 316 23.17 -27.09 -15.83
N ARG A 317 23.25 -26.21 -14.83
CA ARG A 317 22.15 -25.96 -13.90
C ARG A 317 21.04 -25.21 -14.63
N GLU A 318 19.80 -25.64 -14.44
CA GLU A 318 18.65 -25.13 -15.18
C GLU A 318 17.44 -24.91 -14.26
N TRP A 319 16.64 -23.92 -14.61
CA TRP A 319 15.32 -23.62 -14.06
C TRP A 319 14.30 -23.58 -15.18
N THR A 320 13.13 -24.17 -14.92
CA THR A 320 11.90 -23.93 -15.66
C THR A 320 10.88 -23.38 -14.68
N GLN A 321 10.27 -22.25 -14.98
CA GLN A 321 9.43 -21.49 -14.05
C GLN A 321 8.18 -21.00 -14.77
N GLU A 322 7.03 -21.19 -14.12
CA GLU A 322 5.76 -20.58 -14.49
C GLU A 322 5.26 -19.76 -13.30
N PHE A 323 5.16 -18.45 -13.49
CA PHE A 323 4.56 -17.53 -12.54
C PHE A 323 3.11 -17.28 -12.96
N LYS A 324 2.17 -17.53 -12.07
CA LYS A 324 0.75 -17.19 -12.25
C LYS A 324 0.34 -16.09 -11.29
N TYR A 325 -0.05 -14.92 -11.82
CA TYR A 325 -0.47 -13.79 -11.00
C TYR A 325 -1.70 -14.15 -10.15
N THR A 326 -1.66 -13.85 -8.85
CA THR A 326 -2.74 -14.11 -7.91
C THR A 326 -3.30 -12.85 -7.25
N GLY A 327 -2.54 -11.76 -7.21
CA GLY A 327 -3.01 -10.52 -6.60
C GLY A 327 -1.97 -9.41 -6.55
N SER A 328 -2.42 -8.21 -6.15
CA SER A 328 -1.49 -7.12 -5.81
C SER A 328 -0.82 -7.42 -4.46
N ARG A 329 0.44 -7.02 -4.34
CA ARG A 329 1.17 -7.00 -3.07
C ARG A 329 0.67 -5.89 -2.15
#